data_AF-A0A369AM14-F1
#
_entry.id   AF-A0A369AM14-F1
#
_cell.length_a   1.000
_cell.length_b   1.000
_cell.length_c   1.000
_cell.angle_alpha   90.00
_cell.angle_beta   90.00
_cell.angle_gamma   90.00
#
_symmetry.space_group_name_H-M   'P 1'
#
loop_
_entity.id
_entity.type
_entity.pdbx_description
1 polymer ?
#
loop_
_entity_poly.entity_id
_entity_poly.type
_entity_poly.pdbx_seq_one_letter_code
_entity_poly.pdbx_strand_id
1 'polypeptide(L)'
;MELELFQTTVKEYKRFTQQLPINYSNAVLSDFLDSIYVAAQTRLMLLRKYTRKGRGNLYLTNIVTEAIRRFPGHSDYLSEFQARFQQSCDQSLNHSLADGTERTLDESIDDTMYGLHLHADEERIYRIAQDNELLRLFCVVTFVKEIEALVIELSDFFEVNGVTCIEKAHHFRAPVIHLESQDSDAKNITGSPFWCNLIGSDITEESTATIFTTLLEQYTFEEKQLWATACAFTQLLAQEQFSYDEMKRLVFEPNIYDWGDFSKAVAYYKAIPSPGMSSVIRYNQQRDTAYIHIYPRVEKGFIVDSPQITSDVYMITLVKDQRVGEWRVFAFGGRVDPFIRD
;
A
#
# COMPACT_ATOMS: atom_id res chain seq x y z
N MET A 1 -0.10 -4.75 -22.04
CA MET A 1 -0.30 -5.19 -20.65
C MET A 1 0.98 -5.78 -20.06
N GLU A 2 1.76 -6.57 -20.80
CA GLU A 2 3.01 -7.16 -20.26
C GLU A 2 4.03 -6.10 -19.80
N LEU A 3 4.23 -5.03 -20.60
CA LEU A 3 5.14 -3.95 -20.23
C LEU A 3 4.63 -3.16 -19.00
N GLU A 4 3.32 -2.91 -18.91
CA GLU A 4 2.69 -2.25 -17.75
C GLU A 4 2.77 -3.14 -16.50
N LEU A 5 2.59 -4.45 -16.65
CA LEU A 5 2.76 -5.43 -15.57
C LEU A 5 4.21 -5.43 -15.06
N PHE A 6 5.18 -5.45 -15.98
CA PHE A 6 6.60 -5.33 -15.65
C PHE A 6 6.88 -4.04 -14.88
N GLN A 7 6.42 -2.89 -15.38
CA GLN A 7 6.56 -1.60 -14.70
C GLN A 7 5.99 -1.63 -13.27
N THR A 8 4.79 -2.20 -13.12
CA THR A 8 4.12 -2.30 -11.82
C THR A 8 4.94 -3.12 -10.82
N THR A 9 5.48 -4.27 -11.26
CA THR A 9 6.26 -5.14 -10.38
C THR A 9 7.66 -4.59 -10.09
N VAL A 10 8.28 -3.86 -11.02
CA VAL A 10 9.58 -3.22 -10.79
C VAL A 10 9.43 -2.00 -9.87
N LYS A 11 8.33 -1.25 -9.95
CA LYS A 11 8.05 -0.16 -9.01
C LYS A 11 7.99 -0.63 -7.56
N GLU A 12 7.29 -1.73 -7.30
CA GLU A 12 7.26 -2.33 -5.95
C GLU A 12 8.63 -2.90 -5.56
N TYR A 13 9.36 -3.49 -6.50
CA TYR A 13 10.73 -3.95 -6.26
C TYR A 13 11.69 -2.81 -5.86
N LYS A 14 11.66 -1.68 -6.57
CA LYS A 14 12.43 -0.46 -6.24
C LYS A 14 12.09 0.03 -4.83
N ARG A 15 10.81 0.04 -4.44
CA ARG A 15 10.37 0.38 -3.08
C ARG A 15 10.92 -0.59 -2.03
N PHE A 16 10.91 -1.89 -2.33
CA PHE A 16 11.39 -2.92 -1.40
C PHE A 16 12.90 -2.85 -1.19
N THR A 17 13.68 -2.68 -2.26
CA THR A 17 15.15 -2.63 -2.20
C THR A 17 15.69 -1.41 -1.46
N GLN A 18 14.92 -0.32 -1.36
CA GLN A 18 15.24 0.83 -0.50
C GLN A 18 15.28 0.46 1.00
N GLN A 19 14.51 -0.56 1.41
CA GLN A 19 14.47 -1.01 2.81
C GLN A 19 15.56 -2.05 3.14
N LEU A 20 16.19 -2.65 2.12
CA LEU A 20 17.26 -3.65 2.23
C LEU A 20 18.44 -3.27 1.30
N PRO A 21 19.21 -2.24 1.65
CA PRO A 21 20.32 -1.78 0.82
C PRO A 21 21.47 -2.79 0.83
N ILE A 22 22.09 -3.01 -0.33
CA ILE A 22 23.32 -3.80 -0.47
C ILE A 22 24.44 -2.85 -0.88
N ASN A 23 25.51 -2.79 -0.09
CA ASN A 23 26.76 -2.19 -0.54
C ASN A 23 27.63 -3.27 -1.19
N TYR A 24 27.54 -3.37 -2.51
CA TYR A 24 28.29 -4.35 -3.30
C TYR A 24 29.82 -4.21 -3.17
N SER A 25 30.34 -3.07 -2.68
CA SER A 25 31.77 -2.86 -2.42
C SER A 25 32.25 -3.59 -1.17
N ASN A 26 31.36 -3.79 -0.20
CA ASN A 26 31.66 -4.50 1.06
C ASN A 26 31.36 -6.00 0.96
N ALA A 27 30.50 -6.40 0.03
CA ALA A 27 30.08 -7.80 -0.21
C ALA A 27 31.16 -8.67 -0.90
N VAL A 28 32.40 -8.19 -1.01
CA VAL A 28 33.54 -8.95 -1.58
C VAL A 28 34.66 -9.11 -0.53
N LEU A 29 34.54 -8.45 0.61
CA LEU A 29 35.48 -8.53 1.73
C LEU A 29 34.91 -9.52 2.77
N SER A 30 35.79 -10.33 3.35
CA SER A 30 35.52 -11.51 4.18
C SER A 30 34.66 -11.34 5.43
N ASP A 31 34.16 -10.13 5.72
CA ASP A 31 33.23 -9.82 6.80
C ASP A 31 31.83 -9.54 6.22
N PHE A 32 31.15 -10.60 5.79
CA PHE A 32 29.77 -10.49 5.36
C PHE A 32 28.86 -10.26 6.56
N LEU A 33 28.31 -9.05 6.66
CA LEU A 33 27.23 -8.76 7.60
C LEU A 33 25.98 -9.56 7.21
N ASP A 34 25.29 -10.15 8.19
CA ASP A 34 24.03 -10.89 7.99
C ASP A 34 22.99 -10.10 7.16
N SER A 35 23.02 -8.77 7.27
CA SER A 35 22.18 -7.87 6.48
C SER A 35 22.41 -7.98 4.98
N ILE A 36 23.66 -8.17 4.53
CA ILE A 36 24.00 -8.36 3.12
C ILE A 36 23.48 -9.71 2.64
N TYR A 37 23.66 -10.76 3.44
CA TYR A 37 23.14 -12.10 3.13
C TYR A 37 21.62 -12.06 2.93
N VAL A 38 20.87 -11.55 3.92
CA VAL A 38 19.40 -11.47 3.85
C VAL A 38 18.95 -10.65 2.65
N ALA A 39 19.58 -9.50 2.39
CA ALA A 39 19.22 -8.65 1.27
C ALA A 39 19.47 -9.34 -0.09
N ALA A 40 20.64 -9.97 -0.27
CA ALA A 40 21.02 -10.64 -1.52
C ALA A 40 20.11 -11.84 -1.82
N GLN A 41 19.87 -12.69 -0.83
CA GLN A 41 18.98 -13.84 -0.96
C GLN A 41 17.53 -13.41 -1.26
N THR A 42 17.06 -12.35 -0.60
CA THR A 42 15.71 -11.82 -0.85
C THR A 42 15.58 -11.26 -2.26
N ARG A 43 16.56 -10.47 -2.72
CA ARG A 43 16.57 -9.96 -4.09
C ARG A 43 16.62 -11.08 -5.12
N LEU A 44 17.40 -12.13 -4.87
CA LEU A 44 17.43 -13.32 -5.73
C LEU A 44 16.02 -13.92 -5.91
N MET A 45 15.31 -14.17 -4.81
CA MET A 45 13.94 -14.70 -4.86
C MET A 45 12.97 -13.80 -5.63
N LEU A 46 13.08 -12.48 -5.46
CA LEU A 46 12.22 -11.51 -6.14
C LEU A 46 12.54 -11.38 -7.63
N LEU A 47 13.82 -11.39 -8.00
CA LEU A 47 14.28 -11.25 -9.39
C LEU A 47 13.99 -12.49 -10.24
N ARG A 48 13.81 -13.67 -9.62
CA ARG A 48 13.46 -14.94 -10.29
C ARG A 48 12.35 -14.81 -11.34
N LYS A 49 11.36 -13.95 -11.10
CA LYS A 49 10.22 -13.75 -12.02
C LYS A 49 10.64 -13.16 -13.38
N TYR A 50 11.81 -12.54 -13.46
CA TYR A 50 12.38 -11.90 -14.64
C TYR A 50 13.37 -12.81 -15.38
N THR A 51 13.95 -13.81 -14.72
CA THR A 51 15.07 -14.60 -15.24
C THR A 51 14.70 -16.02 -15.68
N ARG A 52 13.54 -16.56 -15.27
CA ARG A 52 13.16 -17.95 -15.56
C ARG A 52 11.98 -18.04 -16.52
N LYS A 53 12.19 -18.70 -17.66
CA LYS A 53 11.13 -19.01 -18.64
C LYS A 53 10.07 -19.94 -18.03
N GLY A 54 8.79 -19.67 -18.29
CA GLY A 54 7.67 -20.52 -17.86
C GLY A 54 7.20 -20.34 -16.41
N ARG A 55 7.82 -19.44 -15.63
CA ARG A 55 7.43 -19.15 -14.23
C ARG A 55 6.73 -17.78 -14.08
N GLY A 56 5.97 -17.39 -15.11
CA GLY A 56 5.19 -16.14 -15.18
C GLY A 56 5.26 -15.47 -16.55
N ASN A 57 4.61 -14.31 -16.70
CA ASN A 57 4.56 -13.53 -17.94
C ASN A 57 5.70 -12.49 -18.06
N LEU A 58 6.68 -12.51 -17.14
CA LEU A 58 7.65 -11.42 -16.98
C LEU A 58 9.10 -11.81 -17.30
N TYR A 59 9.30 -12.94 -17.98
CA TYR A 59 10.63 -13.32 -18.45
C TYR A 59 11.22 -12.25 -19.37
N LEU A 60 12.41 -11.73 -19.08
CA LEU A 60 12.96 -10.54 -19.72
C LEU A 60 13.05 -10.66 -21.24
N THR A 61 13.42 -11.82 -21.77
CA THR A 61 13.44 -12.04 -23.23
C THR A 61 12.07 -11.82 -23.87
N ASN A 62 10.99 -12.26 -23.20
CA ASN A 62 9.63 -12.04 -23.71
C ASN A 62 9.25 -10.56 -23.63
N ILE A 63 9.58 -9.90 -22.51
CA ILE A 63 9.36 -8.47 -22.31
C ILE A 63 10.08 -7.64 -23.36
N VAL A 64 11.33 -7.98 -23.68
CA VAL A 64 12.12 -7.30 -24.72
C VAL A 64 11.54 -7.56 -26.10
N THR A 65 11.10 -8.78 -26.39
CA THR A 65 10.41 -9.11 -27.66
C THR A 65 9.16 -8.23 -27.84
N GLU A 66 8.35 -8.09 -26.81
CA GLU A 66 7.18 -7.22 -26.82
C GLU A 66 7.56 -5.73 -26.90
N ALA A 67 8.66 -5.33 -26.25
CA ALA A 67 9.19 -3.97 -26.33
C ALA A 67 9.64 -3.60 -27.75
N ILE A 68 10.33 -4.50 -28.46
CA ILE A 68 10.76 -4.28 -29.86
C ILE A 68 9.53 -4.10 -30.75
N ARG A 69 8.47 -4.90 -30.52
CA ARG A 69 7.20 -4.78 -31.26
C ARG A 69 6.53 -3.41 -31.04
N ARG A 70 6.56 -2.89 -29.81
CA ARG A 70 5.93 -1.61 -29.45
C ARG A 70 6.78 -0.38 -29.80
N PHE A 71 8.10 -0.51 -29.70
CA PHE A 71 9.07 0.56 -29.91
C PHE A 71 10.08 0.18 -31.01
N PRO A 72 9.64 0.03 -32.27
CA PRO A 72 10.51 -0.45 -33.34
C PRO A 72 11.71 0.47 -33.61
N GLY A 73 11.60 1.77 -33.32
CA GLY A 73 12.72 2.72 -33.43
C GLY A 73 13.87 2.50 -32.43
N HIS A 74 13.68 1.62 -31.43
CA HIS A 74 14.68 1.27 -30.43
C HIS A 74 15.12 -0.21 -30.53
N SER A 75 14.88 -0.87 -31.68
CA SER A 75 15.17 -2.29 -31.88
C SER A 75 16.62 -2.65 -31.58
N ASP A 76 17.56 -1.80 -31.98
CA ASP A 76 18.99 -2.08 -31.87
C ASP A 76 19.42 -2.07 -30.40
N TYR A 77 19.02 -1.03 -29.66
CA TYR A 77 19.23 -0.92 -28.21
C TYR A 77 18.61 -2.10 -27.45
N LEU A 78 17.37 -2.47 -27.78
CA LEU A 78 16.67 -3.57 -27.12
C LEU A 78 17.30 -4.94 -27.45
N SER A 79 17.80 -5.12 -28.67
CA SER A 79 18.52 -6.34 -29.07
C SER A 79 19.88 -6.45 -28.35
N GLU A 80 20.59 -5.33 -28.21
CA GLU A 80 21.83 -5.27 -27.42
C GLU A 80 21.56 -5.56 -25.93
N PHE A 81 20.49 -4.98 -25.37
CA PHE A 81 20.03 -5.29 -24.01
C PHE A 81 19.77 -6.80 -23.85
N GLN A 82 19.07 -7.42 -24.81
CA GLN A 82 18.79 -8.86 -24.76
C GLN A 82 20.06 -9.70 -24.79
N ALA A 83 21.06 -9.31 -25.58
CA ALA A 83 22.36 -9.99 -25.61
C ALA A 83 23.09 -9.86 -24.26
N ARG A 84 23.12 -8.66 -23.66
CA ARG A 84 23.69 -8.44 -22.32
C ARG A 84 22.98 -9.27 -21.25
N PHE A 85 21.66 -9.36 -21.32
CA PHE A 85 20.87 -10.21 -20.42
C PHE A 85 21.23 -11.69 -20.57
N GLN A 86 21.29 -12.20 -21.79
CA GLN A 86 21.66 -13.60 -22.02
C GLN A 86 23.08 -13.89 -21.53
N GLN A 87 24.03 -12.98 -21.77
CA GLN A 87 25.40 -13.09 -21.26
C GLN A 87 25.46 -13.10 -19.72
N SER A 88 24.61 -12.31 -19.05
CA SER A 88 24.52 -12.26 -17.58
C SER A 88 23.89 -13.53 -16.98
N CYS A 89 23.09 -14.26 -17.75
CA CYS A 89 22.57 -15.58 -17.37
C CYS A 89 23.61 -16.69 -17.64
N ASP A 90 24.33 -16.58 -18.76
CA ASP A 90 25.31 -17.57 -19.22
C ASP A 90 26.74 -17.27 -18.74
N GLN A 91 26.89 -16.61 -17.59
CA GLN A 91 28.20 -16.26 -17.07
C GLN A 91 29.09 -17.50 -16.94
N SER A 92 30.32 -17.38 -17.42
CA SER A 92 31.36 -18.41 -17.32
C SER A 92 31.95 -18.46 -15.90
N LEU A 93 31.10 -18.72 -14.91
CA LEU A 93 31.49 -18.99 -13.54
C LEU A 93 31.14 -20.45 -13.24
N ASN A 94 32.20 -21.25 -13.07
CA ASN A 94 32.09 -22.63 -12.63
C ASN A 94 32.43 -22.70 -11.15
N HIS A 95 31.62 -23.45 -10.41
CA HIS A 95 31.74 -23.64 -8.97
C HIS A 95 31.90 -25.13 -8.68
N SER A 96 33.01 -25.50 -8.06
CA SER A 96 33.29 -26.89 -7.69
C SER A 96 32.91 -27.13 -6.23
N LEU A 97 32.10 -28.16 -5.99
CA LEU A 97 31.74 -28.63 -4.66
C LEU A 97 32.87 -29.44 -4.01
N ALA A 98 32.78 -29.69 -2.70
CA ALA A 98 33.76 -30.49 -1.96
C ALA A 98 33.92 -31.93 -2.46
N ASP A 99 32.89 -32.48 -3.13
CA ASP A 99 32.92 -33.82 -3.73
C ASP A 99 33.48 -33.84 -5.18
N GLY A 100 33.89 -32.68 -5.71
CA GLY A 100 34.44 -32.52 -7.06
C GLY A 100 33.39 -32.30 -8.14
N THR A 101 32.10 -32.23 -7.80
CA THR A 101 31.04 -31.87 -8.75
C THR A 101 31.19 -30.42 -9.21
N GLU A 102 31.25 -30.19 -10.52
CA GLU A 102 31.23 -28.84 -11.09
C GLU A 102 29.80 -28.38 -11.38
N ARG A 103 29.51 -27.11 -11.08
CA ARG A 103 28.22 -26.47 -11.29
C ARG A 103 28.43 -25.16 -12.05
N THR A 104 27.48 -24.81 -12.90
CA THR A 104 27.42 -23.46 -13.45
C THR A 104 26.90 -22.46 -12.41
N LEU A 105 27.04 -21.16 -12.69
CA LEU A 105 26.38 -20.13 -11.88
C LEU A 105 24.86 -20.37 -11.81
N ASP A 106 24.22 -20.63 -12.95
CA ASP A 106 22.78 -20.83 -13.04
C ASP A 106 22.29 -21.97 -12.13
N GLU A 107 23.04 -23.07 -12.14
CA GLU A 107 22.81 -24.23 -11.32
C GLU A 107 23.01 -23.96 -9.83
N SER A 108 24.06 -23.21 -9.47
CA SER A 108 24.35 -22.79 -8.09
C SER A 108 23.28 -21.86 -7.53
N ILE A 109 22.78 -20.96 -8.38
CA ILE A 109 21.66 -20.07 -8.07
C ILE A 109 20.37 -20.87 -7.87
N ASP A 110 20.09 -21.85 -8.72
CA ASP A 110 18.91 -22.70 -8.59
C ASP A 110 18.97 -23.61 -7.35
N ASP A 111 20.14 -24.17 -7.04
CA ASP A 111 20.34 -24.95 -5.81
C ASP A 111 20.09 -24.06 -4.57
N THR A 112 20.64 -22.84 -4.53
CA THR A 112 20.40 -21.88 -3.45
C THR A 112 18.91 -21.50 -3.34
N MET A 113 18.31 -21.09 -4.45
CA MET A 113 16.96 -20.52 -4.46
C MET A 113 15.88 -21.58 -4.22
N TYR A 114 15.96 -22.74 -4.88
CA TYR A 114 14.95 -23.79 -4.72
C TYR A 114 15.27 -24.76 -3.59
N GLY A 115 16.54 -25.05 -3.34
CA GLY A 115 16.96 -25.86 -2.21
C GLY A 115 16.69 -25.15 -0.89
N LEU A 116 17.33 -24.00 -0.64
CA LEU A 116 17.23 -23.35 0.68
C LEU A 116 15.93 -22.58 0.90
N HIS A 117 15.45 -21.82 -0.09
CA HIS A 117 14.44 -20.79 0.19
C HIS A 117 13.02 -21.12 -0.25
N LEU A 118 12.83 -21.87 -1.34
CA LEU A 118 11.49 -22.02 -1.95
C LEU A 118 10.85 -23.40 -1.84
N HIS A 119 11.61 -24.49 -1.98
CA HIS A 119 11.03 -25.82 -2.18
C HIS A 119 11.59 -26.92 -1.27
N ALA A 120 12.68 -26.68 -0.52
CA ALA A 120 13.31 -27.68 0.34
C ALA A 120 13.60 -29.01 -0.40
N ASP A 121 14.15 -28.89 -1.61
CA ASP A 121 14.50 -30.01 -2.48
C ASP A 121 15.70 -30.79 -1.90
N GLU A 122 15.49 -32.06 -1.58
CA GLU A 122 16.46 -32.91 -0.88
C GLU A 122 17.80 -33.02 -1.64
N GLU A 123 17.78 -33.24 -2.96
CA GLU A 123 19.02 -33.35 -3.75
C GLU A 123 19.79 -32.03 -3.78
N ARG A 124 19.08 -30.90 -3.87
CA ARG A 124 19.69 -29.57 -3.83
C ARG A 124 20.30 -29.29 -2.46
N ILE A 125 19.62 -29.68 -1.38
CA ILE A 125 20.14 -29.54 -0.02
C ILE A 125 21.40 -30.36 0.20
N TYR A 126 21.47 -31.61 -0.30
CA TYR A 126 22.69 -32.39 -0.22
C TYR A 126 23.87 -31.73 -0.96
N ARG A 127 23.62 -31.14 -2.15
CA ARG A 127 24.66 -30.38 -2.86
C ARG A 127 25.11 -29.13 -2.09
N ILE A 128 24.16 -28.39 -1.52
CA ILE A 128 24.45 -27.22 -0.68
C ILE A 128 25.27 -27.60 0.57
N ALA A 129 25.07 -28.80 1.12
CA ALA A 129 25.87 -29.30 2.24
C ALA A 129 27.33 -29.59 1.84
N GLN A 130 27.63 -29.80 0.56
CA GLN A 130 28.98 -29.93 0.01
C GLN A 130 29.60 -28.57 -0.39
N ASP A 131 28.90 -27.47 -0.14
CA ASP A 131 29.25 -26.13 -0.60
C ASP A 131 29.72 -25.22 0.56
N ASN A 132 30.53 -24.21 0.24
CA ASN A 132 30.90 -23.15 1.16
C ASN A 132 29.91 -21.98 1.07
N GLU A 133 29.39 -21.54 2.21
CA GLU A 133 28.42 -20.44 2.26
C GLU A 133 28.92 -19.12 1.66
N LEU A 134 30.19 -18.79 1.84
CA LEU A 134 30.76 -17.55 1.31
C LEU A 134 30.87 -17.60 -0.20
N LEU A 135 31.28 -18.74 -0.77
CA LEU A 135 31.33 -18.93 -2.22
C LEU A 135 29.93 -18.91 -2.85
N ARG A 136 28.97 -19.55 -2.20
CA ARG A 136 27.55 -19.48 -2.58
C ARG A 136 27.02 -18.05 -2.54
N LEU A 137 27.30 -17.31 -1.47
CA LEU A 137 26.89 -15.93 -1.33
C LEU A 137 27.53 -15.05 -2.42
N PHE A 138 28.81 -15.26 -2.74
CA PHE A 138 29.48 -14.57 -3.84
C PHE A 138 28.76 -14.80 -5.17
N CYS A 139 28.37 -16.04 -5.48
CA CYS A 139 27.57 -16.38 -6.67
C CYS A 139 26.25 -15.59 -6.69
N VAL A 140 25.52 -15.59 -5.57
CA VAL A 140 24.24 -14.88 -5.43
C VAL A 140 24.40 -13.38 -5.61
N VAL A 141 25.37 -12.76 -4.93
CA VAL A 141 25.61 -11.31 -5.00
C VAL A 141 25.98 -10.90 -6.42
N THR A 142 26.84 -11.68 -7.09
CA THR A 142 27.26 -11.44 -8.48
C THR A 142 26.06 -11.46 -9.42
N PHE A 143 25.28 -12.54 -9.38
CA PHE A 143 24.08 -12.69 -10.20
C PHE A 143 23.04 -11.58 -9.94
N VAL A 144 22.71 -11.34 -8.67
CA VAL A 144 21.72 -10.33 -8.28
C VAL A 144 22.12 -8.94 -8.75
N LYS A 145 23.40 -8.57 -8.61
CA LYS A 145 23.90 -7.24 -9.02
C LYS A 145 23.65 -6.98 -10.51
N GLU A 146 23.95 -7.95 -11.36
CA GLU A 146 23.82 -7.78 -12.81
C GLU A 146 22.38 -7.80 -13.28
N ILE A 147 21.59 -8.77 -12.79
CA ILE A 147 20.18 -8.86 -13.16
C ILE A 147 19.39 -7.66 -12.63
N GLU A 148 19.67 -7.19 -11.41
CA GLU A 148 19.02 -5.99 -10.86
C GLU A 148 19.29 -4.77 -11.75
N ALA A 149 20.55 -4.56 -12.15
CA ALA A 149 20.92 -3.45 -13.03
C ALA A 149 20.14 -3.48 -14.35
N LEU A 150 20.03 -4.64 -14.98
CA LEU A 150 19.26 -4.81 -16.23
C LEU A 150 17.76 -4.58 -16.03
N VAL A 151 17.17 -5.08 -14.95
CA VAL A 151 15.74 -4.87 -14.65
C VAL A 151 15.43 -3.39 -14.42
N ILE A 152 16.30 -2.69 -13.69
CA ILE A 152 16.15 -1.24 -13.45
C ILE A 152 16.34 -0.47 -14.76
N GLU A 153 17.38 -0.76 -15.54
CA GLU A 153 17.66 -0.12 -16.83
C GLU A 153 16.48 -0.24 -17.79
N LEU A 154 15.90 -1.43 -17.92
CA LEU A 154 14.74 -1.66 -18.78
C LEU A 154 13.49 -0.93 -18.26
N SER A 155 13.32 -0.84 -16.94
CA SER A 155 12.23 -0.08 -16.33
C SER A 155 12.37 1.42 -16.60
N ASP A 156 13.59 1.97 -16.50
CA ASP A 156 13.84 3.38 -16.78
C ASP A 156 13.62 3.68 -18.27
N PHE A 157 14.03 2.79 -19.18
CA PHE A 157 13.73 2.89 -20.60
C PHE A 157 12.22 2.99 -20.87
N PHE A 158 11.42 2.11 -20.25
CA PHE A 158 9.97 2.10 -20.40
C PHE A 158 9.29 3.35 -19.83
N GLU A 159 9.79 3.88 -18.70
CA GLU A 159 9.29 5.12 -18.11
C GLU A 159 9.52 6.30 -19.07
N VAL A 160 10.73 6.44 -19.62
CA VAL A 160 11.05 7.47 -20.63
C VAL A 160 10.19 7.34 -21.90
N ASN A 161 9.82 6.12 -22.27
CA ASN A 161 8.99 5.83 -23.44
C ASN A 161 7.47 5.79 -23.13
N GLY A 162 7.04 6.30 -21.97
CA GLY A 162 5.63 6.50 -21.64
C GLY A 162 4.85 5.23 -21.30
N VAL A 163 5.52 4.14 -20.92
CA VAL A 163 4.85 2.96 -20.36
C VAL A 163 4.56 3.22 -18.89
N THR A 164 3.29 3.28 -18.53
CA THR A 164 2.86 3.50 -17.14
C THR A 164 2.69 2.17 -16.38
N CYS A 165 2.69 2.25 -15.05
CA CYS A 165 2.23 1.14 -14.23
C CYS A 165 0.73 0.89 -14.45
N ILE A 166 0.27 -0.33 -14.17
CA ILE A 166 -1.15 -0.64 -14.10
C ILE A 166 -1.77 0.26 -13.04
N GLU A 167 -2.64 1.16 -13.47
CA GLU A 167 -3.32 2.07 -12.58
C GLU A 167 -4.29 1.29 -11.68
N LYS A 168 -4.43 1.74 -10.43
CA LYS A 168 -5.56 1.31 -9.61
C LYS A 168 -6.81 1.77 -10.34
N ALA A 169 -7.58 0.82 -10.88
CA ALA A 169 -8.85 1.14 -11.54
C ALA A 169 -9.67 2.04 -10.62
N HIS A 170 -10.36 3.05 -11.19
CA HIS A 170 -11.37 3.78 -10.43
C HIS A 170 -12.41 2.77 -9.95
N HIS A 171 -12.29 2.37 -8.68
CA HIS A 171 -13.13 1.32 -8.14
C HIS A 171 -14.56 1.83 -8.05
N PHE A 172 -15.48 1.10 -8.67
CA PHE A 172 -16.93 1.33 -8.53
C PHE A 172 -17.45 0.86 -7.16
N ARG A 173 -16.64 0.09 -6.42
CA ARG A 173 -16.96 -0.49 -5.11
C ARG A 173 -15.75 -0.40 -4.18
N ALA A 174 -15.98 -0.13 -2.91
CA ALA A 174 -14.94 -0.02 -1.90
C ALA A 174 -14.28 -1.39 -1.62
N PRO A 175 -12.95 -1.45 -1.47
CA PRO A 175 -12.29 -2.61 -0.89
C PRO A 175 -12.60 -2.68 0.62
N VAL A 176 -12.96 -3.88 1.09
CA VAL A 176 -13.35 -4.11 2.49
C VAL A 176 -12.66 -5.38 2.99
N ILE A 177 -12.12 -5.33 4.22
CA ILE A 177 -11.70 -6.52 4.96
C ILE A 177 -12.79 -6.84 5.98
N HIS A 178 -13.38 -8.03 5.87
CA HIS A 178 -14.32 -8.57 6.85
C HIS A 178 -13.52 -9.26 7.96
N LEU A 179 -13.69 -8.84 9.22
CA LEU A 179 -12.95 -9.42 10.35
C LEU A 179 -13.61 -10.68 10.92
N GLU A 180 -14.83 -10.98 10.47
CA GLU A 180 -15.60 -12.15 10.84
C GLU A 180 -15.99 -12.93 9.58
N SER A 181 -15.95 -14.26 9.65
CA SER A 181 -16.48 -15.13 8.61
C SER A 181 -18.02 -15.14 8.71
N GLN A 182 -18.70 -14.29 7.96
CA GLN A 182 -20.15 -14.31 7.84
C GLN A 182 -20.58 -14.69 6.41
N ASP A 183 -21.76 -15.30 6.31
CA ASP A 183 -22.38 -15.68 5.04
C ASP A 183 -22.65 -14.45 4.17
N SER A 184 -22.52 -14.62 2.85
CA SER A 184 -22.65 -13.54 1.84
C SER A 184 -23.98 -12.80 1.84
N ASP A 185 -25.00 -13.35 2.50
CA ASP A 185 -26.38 -12.87 2.51
C ASP A 185 -26.57 -11.57 3.33
N ALA A 186 -25.52 -11.12 4.02
CA ALA A 186 -25.53 -9.90 4.82
C ALA A 186 -25.08 -8.63 4.06
N LYS A 187 -24.92 -8.68 2.73
CA LYS A 187 -24.51 -7.53 1.88
C LYS A 187 -25.70 -6.88 1.19
N ASN A 188 -26.53 -6.17 1.96
CA ASN A 188 -27.82 -5.63 1.53
C ASN A 188 -27.84 -4.10 1.33
N ILE A 189 -26.68 -3.49 1.11
CA ILE A 189 -26.57 -2.06 0.79
C ILE A 189 -26.72 -1.86 -0.72
N THR A 190 -27.85 -1.30 -1.13
CA THR A 190 -28.17 -1.02 -2.53
C THR A 190 -28.26 0.46 -2.82
N GLY A 191 -28.57 1.26 -1.81
CA GLY A 191 -28.76 2.70 -1.91
C GLY A 191 -27.47 3.48 -2.09
N SER A 192 -26.33 2.91 -1.72
CA SER A 192 -24.99 3.47 -1.92
C SER A 192 -24.07 2.43 -2.58
N PRO A 193 -24.09 2.28 -3.92
CA PRO A 193 -23.44 1.18 -4.63
C PRO A 193 -21.93 1.06 -4.41
N PHE A 194 -21.25 2.17 -4.10
CA PHE A 194 -19.83 2.13 -3.77
C PHE A 194 -19.58 1.29 -2.50
N TRP A 195 -20.49 1.31 -1.54
CA TRP A 195 -20.36 0.61 -0.27
C TRP A 195 -21.03 -0.77 -0.23
N CYS A 196 -21.52 -1.29 -1.37
CA CYS A 196 -22.25 -2.57 -1.42
C CYS A 196 -21.42 -3.79 -0.99
N ASN A 197 -20.09 -3.64 -0.87
CA ASN A 197 -19.21 -4.70 -0.38
C ASN A 197 -19.24 -4.84 1.15
N LEU A 198 -19.72 -3.82 1.89
CA LEU A 198 -19.89 -3.89 3.33
C LEU A 198 -20.99 -4.89 3.71
N ILE A 199 -20.77 -5.60 4.81
CA ILE A 199 -21.81 -6.32 5.53
C ILE A 199 -22.65 -5.27 6.27
N GLY A 200 -23.92 -5.17 5.89
CA GLY A 200 -24.78 -4.06 6.24
C GLY A 200 -26.08 -4.05 5.44
N SER A 201 -26.94 -3.08 5.75
CA SER A 201 -28.23 -2.89 5.11
C SER A 201 -28.53 -1.40 4.89
N ASP A 202 -29.35 -1.08 3.89
CA ASP A 202 -29.85 0.28 3.70
C ASP A 202 -30.69 0.72 4.92
N ILE A 203 -30.56 1.98 5.32
CA ILE A 203 -31.29 2.50 6.48
C ILE A 203 -32.80 2.53 6.21
N THR A 204 -33.59 2.02 7.14
CA THR A 204 -35.06 2.13 7.13
C THR A 204 -35.54 3.25 8.07
N GLU A 205 -36.82 3.63 7.99
CA GLU A 205 -37.41 4.60 8.94
C GLU A 205 -37.30 4.10 10.40
N GLU A 206 -37.54 2.80 10.63
CA GLU A 206 -37.38 2.17 11.94
C GLU A 206 -35.92 2.19 12.43
N SER A 207 -34.99 1.93 11.53
CA SER A 207 -33.55 2.01 11.82
C SER A 207 -33.12 3.44 12.17
N THR A 208 -33.69 4.42 11.47
CA THR A 208 -33.45 5.85 11.72
C THR A 208 -33.92 6.22 13.12
N ALA A 209 -35.15 5.82 13.49
CA ALA A 209 -35.66 6.03 14.84
C ALA A 209 -34.76 5.38 15.90
N THR A 210 -34.31 4.15 15.67
CA THR A 210 -33.40 3.42 16.58
C THR A 210 -32.06 4.14 16.77
N ILE A 211 -31.47 4.66 15.68
CA ILE A 211 -30.23 5.44 15.74
C ILE A 211 -30.45 6.73 16.54
N PHE A 212 -31.55 7.45 16.31
CA PHE A 212 -31.87 8.64 17.10
C PHE A 212 -32.09 8.32 18.57
N THR A 213 -32.81 7.24 18.89
CA THR A 213 -33.00 6.78 20.27
C THR A 213 -31.65 6.45 20.91
N THR A 214 -30.74 5.79 20.19
CA THR A 214 -29.39 5.50 20.69
C THR A 214 -28.59 6.78 20.96
N LEU A 215 -28.62 7.75 20.04
CA LEU A 215 -27.99 9.06 20.20
C LEU A 215 -28.58 9.86 21.37
N LEU A 216 -29.88 9.72 21.66
CA LEU A 216 -30.55 10.47 22.72
C LEU A 216 -30.47 9.79 24.09
N GLU A 217 -30.57 8.46 24.14
CA GLU A 217 -30.73 7.72 25.40
C GLU A 217 -29.43 7.06 25.85
N GLN A 218 -28.59 6.57 24.92
CA GLN A 218 -27.38 5.83 25.27
C GLN A 218 -26.12 6.71 25.32
N TYR A 219 -26.05 7.75 24.48
CA TYR A 219 -24.88 8.62 24.46
C TYR A 219 -24.82 9.49 25.72
N THR A 220 -23.63 9.55 26.30
CA THR A 220 -23.30 10.53 27.35
C THR A 220 -23.45 11.95 26.82
N PHE A 221 -23.54 12.92 27.73
CA PHE A 221 -23.56 14.34 27.35
C PHE A 221 -22.35 14.72 26.50
N GLU A 222 -21.18 14.18 26.86
CA GLU A 222 -19.92 14.41 26.15
C GLU A 222 -19.95 13.84 24.72
N GLU A 223 -20.47 12.63 24.52
CA GLU A 223 -20.64 12.02 23.20
C GLU A 223 -21.65 12.77 22.33
N LYS A 224 -22.74 13.27 22.93
CA LYS A 224 -23.71 14.12 22.23
C LYS A 224 -23.06 15.43 21.76
N GLN A 225 -22.23 16.05 22.61
CA GLN A 225 -21.49 17.25 22.25
C GLN A 225 -20.52 16.97 21.10
N LEU A 226 -19.73 15.89 21.17
CA LEU A 226 -18.81 15.47 20.12
C LEU A 226 -19.52 15.31 18.76
N TRP A 227 -20.61 14.55 18.74
CA TRP A 227 -21.36 14.30 17.52
C TRP A 227 -22.01 15.58 16.99
N ALA A 228 -22.59 16.40 17.86
CA ALA A 228 -23.19 17.68 17.49
C ALA A 228 -22.17 18.68 16.92
N THR A 229 -20.99 18.79 17.52
CA THR A 229 -19.89 19.63 17.03
C THR A 229 -19.46 19.21 15.62
N ALA A 230 -19.28 17.91 15.39
CA ALA A 230 -18.93 17.40 14.06
C ALA A 230 -20.05 17.60 13.02
N CYS A 231 -21.31 17.42 13.44
CA CYS A 231 -22.48 17.67 12.60
C CYS A 231 -22.56 19.15 12.19
N ALA A 232 -22.46 20.07 13.16
CA ALA A 232 -22.47 21.51 12.89
C ALA A 232 -21.31 21.92 11.97
N PHE A 233 -20.12 21.37 12.20
CA PHE A 233 -18.94 21.64 11.38
C PHE A 233 -19.15 21.22 9.91
N THR A 234 -19.61 19.99 9.67
CA THR A 234 -19.88 19.50 8.31
C THR A 234 -21.02 20.26 7.63
N GLN A 235 -22.06 20.67 8.37
CA GLN A 235 -23.13 21.52 7.85
C GLN A 235 -22.61 22.88 7.37
N LEU A 236 -21.75 23.55 8.15
CA LEU A 236 -21.13 24.81 7.73
C LEU A 236 -20.22 24.62 6.50
N LEU A 237 -19.45 23.53 6.42
CA LEU A 237 -18.62 23.24 5.26
C LEU A 237 -19.44 22.97 3.97
N ALA A 238 -20.66 22.46 4.12
CA ALA A 238 -21.56 22.18 3.00
C ALA A 238 -22.21 23.45 2.42
N GLN A 239 -22.35 24.52 3.21
CA GLN A 239 -23.04 25.74 2.81
C GLN A 239 -22.27 26.51 1.71
N GLU A 240 -22.99 27.26 0.87
CA GLU A 240 -22.38 28.19 -0.09
C GLU A 240 -21.75 29.40 0.62
N GLN A 241 -22.44 29.91 1.63
CA GLN A 241 -21.97 30.97 2.52
C GLN A 241 -22.14 30.47 3.95
N PHE A 242 -21.05 30.44 4.71
CA PHE A 242 -21.04 29.99 6.11
C PHE A 242 -20.65 31.14 7.04
N SER A 243 -21.08 31.06 8.30
CA SER A 243 -20.68 32.02 9.34
C SER A 243 -19.27 31.71 9.83
N TYR A 244 -18.34 32.65 9.59
CA TYR A 244 -16.97 32.54 10.08
C TYR A 244 -16.91 32.46 11.61
N ASP A 245 -17.75 33.24 12.30
CA ASP A 245 -17.79 33.25 13.77
C ASP A 245 -18.32 31.94 14.34
N GLU A 246 -19.27 31.28 13.66
CA GLU A 246 -19.74 29.95 14.08
C GLU A 246 -18.65 28.90 13.84
N MET A 247 -17.99 28.93 12.68
CA MET A 247 -16.90 28.00 12.38
C MET A 247 -15.77 28.12 13.43
N LYS A 248 -15.41 29.35 13.80
CA LYS A 248 -14.41 29.63 14.85
C LYS A 248 -14.76 29.01 16.20
N ARG A 249 -16.05 28.94 16.56
CA ARG A 249 -16.48 28.35 17.84
C ARG A 249 -16.34 26.83 17.84
N LEU A 250 -16.43 26.19 16.67
CA LEU A 250 -16.37 24.74 16.53
C LEU A 250 -14.94 24.21 16.47
N VAL A 251 -13.98 25.02 16.00
CA VAL A 251 -12.58 24.59 15.88
C VAL A 251 -11.74 24.93 17.11
N PHE A 252 -10.69 24.14 17.32
CA PHE A 252 -9.79 24.30 18.46
C PHE A 252 -9.04 25.63 18.37
N GLU A 253 -9.22 26.51 19.37
CA GLU A 253 -8.74 27.89 19.32
C GLU A 253 -7.21 27.98 19.06
N PRO A 254 -6.35 27.17 19.69
CA PRO A 254 -4.91 27.24 19.47
C PRO A 254 -4.46 27.00 18.02
N ASN A 255 -5.24 26.32 17.18
CA ASN A 255 -4.89 26.07 15.79
C ASN A 255 -5.75 26.84 14.77
N ILE A 256 -6.53 27.82 15.22
CA ILE A 256 -7.44 28.59 14.36
C ILE A 256 -6.72 29.26 13.17
N TYR A 257 -5.47 29.67 13.38
CA TYR A 257 -4.64 30.31 12.34
C TYR A 257 -4.24 29.34 11.23
N ASP A 258 -4.09 28.04 11.54
CA ASP A 258 -3.73 27.01 10.56
C ASP A 258 -4.88 26.76 9.57
N TRP A 259 -6.12 27.03 10.00
CA TRP A 259 -7.32 26.95 9.15
C TRP A 259 -7.48 28.14 8.20
N GLY A 260 -6.83 29.28 8.49
CA GLY A 260 -6.96 30.52 7.72
C GLY A 260 -8.40 31.05 7.66
N ASP A 261 -8.95 31.17 6.47
CA ASP A 261 -10.32 31.59 6.19
C ASP A 261 -11.29 30.40 5.99
N PHE A 262 -10.83 29.18 6.27
CA PHE A 262 -11.54 27.91 6.03
C PHE A 262 -11.82 27.57 4.56
N SER A 263 -11.41 28.40 3.59
CA SER A 263 -11.67 28.17 2.16
C SER A 263 -11.14 26.81 1.67
N LYS A 264 -9.95 26.42 2.15
CA LYS A 264 -9.36 25.11 1.87
C LYS A 264 -10.18 23.96 2.44
N ALA A 265 -10.69 24.09 3.67
CA ALA A 265 -11.51 23.07 4.31
C ALA A 265 -12.85 22.90 3.58
N VAL A 266 -13.47 24.02 3.17
CA VAL A 266 -14.71 24.02 2.38
C VAL A 266 -14.47 23.37 1.02
N ALA A 267 -13.43 23.78 0.29
CA ALA A 267 -13.09 23.18 -1.00
C ALA A 267 -12.81 21.68 -0.87
N TYR A 268 -12.11 21.27 0.19
CA TYR A 268 -11.80 19.87 0.47
C TYR A 268 -13.07 19.06 0.76
N TYR A 269 -13.98 19.56 1.61
CA TYR A 269 -15.26 18.88 1.91
C TYR A 269 -16.14 18.76 0.66
N LYS A 270 -16.25 19.83 -0.14
CA LYS A 270 -17.04 19.85 -1.38
C LYS A 270 -16.47 18.94 -2.47
N ALA A 271 -15.19 18.60 -2.40
CA ALA A 271 -14.57 17.61 -3.29
C ALA A 271 -14.92 16.16 -2.91
N ILE A 272 -15.45 15.92 -1.71
CA ILE A 272 -15.92 14.59 -1.30
C ILE A 272 -17.28 14.35 -1.98
N PRO A 273 -17.40 13.34 -2.85
CA PRO A 273 -18.68 13.03 -3.49
C PRO A 273 -19.66 12.52 -2.43
N SER A 274 -20.89 13.05 -2.39
CA SER A 274 -21.99 12.60 -1.50
C SER A 274 -21.52 12.20 -0.08
N PRO A 275 -21.01 13.14 0.74
CA PRO A 275 -20.42 12.83 2.04
C PRO A 275 -21.49 12.38 3.05
N GLY A 276 -21.28 11.23 3.68
CA GLY A 276 -22.11 10.71 4.77
C GLY A 276 -21.34 10.66 6.10
N MET A 277 -21.88 11.26 7.16
CA MET A 277 -21.26 11.25 8.49
C MET A 277 -21.67 10.02 9.29
N SER A 278 -20.69 9.36 9.92
CA SER A 278 -20.94 8.23 10.82
C SER A 278 -21.56 8.70 12.14
N SER A 279 -22.45 7.89 12.71
CA SER A 279 -22.89 8.05 14.10
C SER A 279 -21.83 7.58 15.10
N VAL A 280 -20.90 6.70 14.71
CA VAL A 280 -19.95 6.06 15.62
C VAL A 280 -18.78 6.96 15.96
N ILE A 281 -18.60 7.25 17.25
CA ILE A 281 -17.45 7.97 17.81
C ILE A 281 -16.35 6.96 18.17
N ARG A 282 -15.12 7.22 17.72
CA ARG A 282 -13.94 6.42 18.05
C ARG A 282 -12.99 7.26 18.89
N TYR A 283 -12.30 6.66 19.85
CA TYR A 283 -11.35 7.35 20.71
C TYR A 283 -9.93 6.82 20.48
N ASN A 284 -8.93 7.65 20.77
CA ASN A 284 -7.58 7.14 21.03
C ASN A 284 -7.52 6.41 22.39
N GLN A 285 -6.36 5.83 22.70
CA GLN A 285 -6.18 5.04 23.94
C GLN A 285 -6.38 5.90 25.20
N GLN A 286 -5.97 7.16 25.17
CA GLN A 286 -6.03 8.11 26.27
C GLN A 286 -7.43 8.74 26.46
N ARG A 287 -8.33 8.60 25.48
CA ARG A 287 -9.66 9.25 25.41
C ARG A 287 -9.64 10.78 25.51
N ASP A 288 -8.52 11.41 25.16
CA ASP A 288 -8.41 12.87 25.01
C ASP A 288 -8.68 13.33 23.56
N THR A 289 -8.76 12.38 22.63
CA THR A 289 -8.99 12.61 21.21
C THR A 289 -10.10 11.69 20.71
N ALA A 290 -11.02 12.26 19.94
CA ALA A 290 -12.14 11.56 19.33
C ALA A 290 -12.12 11.71 17.81
N TYR A 291 -12.66 10.71 17.12
CA TYR A 291 -12.68 10.59 15.68
C TYR A 291 -14.07 10.23 15.18
N ILE A 292 -14.56 11.00 14.21
CA ILE A 292 -15.80 10.71 13.49
C ILE A 292 -15.48 10.58 12.01
N HIS A 293 -15.95 9.49 11.41
CA HIS A 293 -15.71 9.22 9.99
C HIS A 293 -16.71 9.94 9.09
N ILE A 294 -16.23 10.42 7.95
CA ILE A 294 -17.00 10.87 6.80
C ILE A 294 -16.71 9.91 5.64
N TYR A 295 -17.76 9.25 5.17
CA TYR A 295 -17.71 8.30 4.07
C TYR A 295 -18.05 9.04 2.76
N PRO A 296 -17.23 8.96 1.70
CA PRO A 296 -17.61 9.40 0.36
C PRO A 296 -18.68 8.48 -0.25
N ARG A 297 -19.39 8.95 -1.28
CA ARG A 297 -20.33 8.16 -2.10
C ARG A 297 -21.41 7.47 -1.27
N VAL A 298 -22.02 8.24 -0.38
CA VAL A 298 -23.18 7.83 0.42
C VAL A 298 -24.41 8.50 -0.18
N GLU A 299 -24.97 7.92 -1.24
CA GLU A 299 -26.18 8.43 -1.87
C GLU A 299 -27.43 8.17 -1.00
N LYS A 300 -27.44 7.07 -0.25
CA LYS A 300 -28.42 6.78 0.81
C LYS A 300 -27.72 6.23 2.05
N GLY A 301 -28.24 6.57 3.22
CA GLY A 301 -27.72 6.06 4.49
C GLY A 301 -27.80 4.53 4.58
N PHE A 302 -26.84 3.93 5.27
CA PHE A 302 -26.78 2.50 5.51
C PHE A 302 -26.23 2.21 6.91
N ILE A 303 -26.48 1.00 7.40
CA ILE A 303 -25.98 0.46 8.65
C ILE A 303 -24.88 -0.54 8.34
N VAL A 304 -23.87 -0.60 9.20
CA VAL A 304 -22.78 -1.58 9.15
C VAL A 304 -22.97 -2.54 10.30
N ASP A 305 -23.22 -3.82 9.99
CA ASP A 305 -23.68 -4.81 10.96
C ASP A 305 -22.54 -5.63 11.60
N SER A 306 -21.32 -5.51 11.06
CA SER A 306 -20.15 -6.24 11.58
C SER A 306 -18.84 -5.45 11.52
N PRO A 307 -17.84 -5.78 12.38
CA PRO A 307 -16.52 -5.16 12.35
C PRO A 307 -15.79 -5.39 11.02
N GLN A 308 -15.46 -4.30 10.33
CA GLN A 308 -14.87 -4.31 8.99
C GLN A 308 -13.85 -3.18 8.84
N ILE A 309 -12.79 -3.42 8.05
CA ILE A 309 -11.77 -2.40 7.74
C ILE A 309 -12.03 -1.84 6.34
N THR A 310 -11.97 -0.50 6.24
CA THR A 310 -12.12 0.27 5.00
C THR A 310 -10.97 1.28 4.90
N SER A 311 -10.55 1.63 3.67
CA SER A 311 -9.43 2.56 3.43
C SER A 311 -9.85 3.95 2.93
N ASP A 312 -11.07 4.07 2.40
CA ASP A 312 -11.52 5.26 1.68
C ASP A 312 -12.45 6.12 2.56
N VAL A 313 -11.98 6.49 3.75
CA VAL A 313 -12.74 7.29 4.73
C VAL A 313 -11.97 8.53 5.14
N TYR A 314 -12.70 9.64 5.30
CA TYR A 314 -12.17 10.89 5.85
C TYR A 314 -12.50 10.96 7.34
N MET A 315 -11.73 11.74 8.09
CA MET A 315 -11.85 11.81 9.55
C MET A 315 -11.95 13.26 10.00
N ILE A 316 -12.91 13.53 10.87
CA ILE A 316 -12.94 14.71 11.74
C ILE A 316 -12.27 14.29 13.04
N THR A 317 -11.19 14.97 13.39
CA THR A 317 -10.47 14.79 14.65
C THR A 317 -10.94 15.87 15.60
N LEU A 318 -11.41 15.48 16.78
CA LEU A 318 -11.83 16.38 17.85
C LEU A 318 -10.95 16.19 19.08
N VAL A 319 -10.65 17.30 19.75
CA VAL A 319 -9.90 17.33 21.01
C VAL A 319 -10.69 18.05 22.08
N LYS A 320 -10.46 17.67 23.34
CA LYS A 320 -11.05 18.36 24.47
C LYS A 320 -10.25 19.62 24.78
N ASP A 321 -10.86 20.78 24.56
CA ASP A 321 -10.29 22.06 24.97
C ASP A 321 -10.42 22.20 26.48
N GLN A 322 -9.31 22.04 27.20
CA GLN A 322 -9.30 22.09 28.66
C GLN A 322 -9.68 23.47 29.22
N ARG A 323 -9.56 24.56 28.44
CA ARG A 323 -9.87 25.91 28.91
C ARG A 323 -11.37 26.14 29.06
N VAL A 324 -12.14 25.61 28.10
CA VAL A 324 -13.59 25.77 28.04
C VAL A 324 -14.35 24.49 28.44
N GLY A 325 -13.65 23.36 28.54
CA GLY A 325 -14.24 22.07 28.86
C GLY A 325 -15.07 21.46 27.74
N GLU A 326 -14.83 21.87 26.49
CA GLU A 326 -15.65 21.50 25.32
C GLU A 326 -14.82 20.76 24.27
N TRP A 327 -15.48 19.88 23.51
CA TRP A 327 -14.85 19.23 22.37
C TRP A 327 -14.90 20.10 21.13
N ARG A 328 -13.73 20.27 20.49
CA ARG A 328 -13.56 21.13 19.32
C ARG A 328 -12.83 20.40 18.21
N VAL A 329 -13.14 20.77 16.97
CA VAL A 329 -12.51 20.21 15.77
C VAL A 329 -11.06 20.67 15.72
N PHE A 330 -10.15 19.70 15.76
CA PHE A 330 -8.71 19.90 15.63
C PHE A 330 -8.25 19.80 14.18
N ALA A 331 -8.73 18.80 13.44
CA ALA A 331 -8.31 18.55 12.07
C ALA A 331 -9.41 17.85 11.26
N PHE A 332 -9.35 18.01 9.93
CA PHE A 332 -10.22 17.33 8.98
C PHE A 332 -9.42 16.76 7.80
N GLY A 333 -9.61 15.47 7.50
CA GLY A 333 -8.89 14.78 6.43
C GLY A 333 -8.46 13.38 6.85
N GLY A 334 -7.15 13.16 7.01
CA GLY A 334 -6.60 11.90 7.51
C GLY A 334 -6.63 11.81 9.04
N ARG A 335 -6.30 10.63 9.58
CA ARG A 335 -6.08 10.47 11.02
C ARG A 335 -4.88 11.31 11.46
N VAL A 336 -5.09 12.15 12.46
CA VAL A 336 -4.03 12.91 13.12
C VAL A 336 -4.14 12.63 14.61
N ASP A 337 -3.07 12.11 15.22
CA ASP A 337 -2.97 12.13 16.68
C ASP A 337 -2.44 13.53 17.07
N PRO A 338 -3.23 14.34 17.79
CA PRO A 338 -2.89 15.73 18.07
C PRO A 338 -1.66 15.82 18.98
N PHE A 339 -0.65 16.59 18.54
CA PHE A 339 0.44 17.00 19.40
C PHE A 339 0.02 18.30 20.10
N ILE A 340 -0.53 18.20 21.30
CA ILE A 340 -0.83 19.37 22.13
C ILE A 340 0.53 19.93 22.57
N ARG A 341 0.90 21.11 22.05
CA ARG A 341 2.05 21.86 22.57
C ARG A 341 1.65 22.42 23.93
N ASP A 342 2.37 22.02 24.97
CA ASP A 342 2.26 22.59 26.33
C ASP A 342 2.48 24.11 26.34
#